data_AF-A0A8S9FUA0-F1
#
_entry.id   AF-A0A8S9FUA0-F1
#
_cell.length_a   1.000
_cell.length_b   1.000
_cell.length_c   1.000
_cell.angle_alpha   90.00
_cell.angle_beta   90.00
_cell.angle_gamma   90.00
#
_symmetry.space_group_name_H-M   'P 1'
#
loop_
_entity.id
_entity.type
_entity.pdbx_description
1 polymer ?
#
loop_
_entity_poly.entity_id
_entity_poly.type
_entity_poly.pdbx_seq_one_letter_code
_entity_poly.pdbx_strand_id
1 'polypeptide(L)'
;MVQKRLQTKLGRIHANAWISTSVPAFLIHLYCVFSDQISIQILESLSEDRQHVVRCSAIVLRLANDLATSPDELARGDVLKSVQCYMHETGASEKEARAHMQQMISDTWNEMNYETKIALVPRG
;
A
#
# COMPACT_ATOMS: atom_id res chain seq x y z
N MET A 1 -13.12 16.81 13.22
CA MET A 1 -13.20 16.50 11.78
C MET A 1 -12.33 15.32 11.34
N VAL A 2 -11.72 14.55 12.25
CA VAL A 2 -10.79 13.44 11.94
C VAL A 2 -11.48 12.06 11.91
N GLN A 3 -12.66 11.93 12.54
CA GLN A 3 -13.35 10.65 12.71
C GLN A 3 -14.13 10.12 11.49
N LYS A 4 -14.26 10.89 10.40
CA LYS A 4 -15.00 10.44 9.19
C LYS A 4 -14.14 9.74 8.14
N ARG A 5 -12.80 9.84 8.17
CA ARG A 5 -11.92 9.22 7.14
C ARG A 5 -11.85 7.69 7.22
N LEU A 6 -12.23 7.07 8.35
CA LEU A 6 -12.18 5.62 8.55
C LEU A 6 -13.46 4.86 8.15
N GLN A 7 -14.50 5.55 7.66
CA GLN A 7 -15.80 4.92 7.33
C GLN A 7 -15.95 4.51 5.85
N THR A 8 -15.03 4.93 4.97
CA THR A 8 -15.08 4.56 3.55
C THR A 8 -14.57 3.14 3.31
N LYS A 9 -15.12 2.45 2.30
CA LYS A 9 -14.65 1.15 1.83
C LYS A 9 -13.24 1.28 1.22
N LEU A 10 -12.97 2.38 0.51
CA LEU A 10 -11.62 2.69 0.02
C LEU A 10 -10.60 2.81 1.17
N GLY A 11 -10.94 3.57 2.22
CA GLY A 11 -10.08 3.73 3.39
C GLY A 11 -9.78 2.39 4.09
N ARG A 12 -10.75 1.48 4.11
CA ARG A 12 -10.56 0.11 4.65
C ARG A 12 -9.65 -0.76 3.79
N ILE A 13 -9.73 -0.66 2.46
CA ILE A 13 -8.82 -1.38 1.55
C ILE A 13 -7.38 -0.92 1.80
N HIS A 14 -7.16 0.38 1.97
CA HIS A 14 -5.84 0.94 2.25
C HIS A 14 -5.32 0.52 3.64
N ALA A 15 -6.17 0.63 4.67
CA ALA A 15 -5.80 0.22 6.03
C ALA A 15 -5.45 -1.27 6.12
N ASN A 16 -6.10 -2.11 5.31
CA ASN A 16 -5.84 -3.54 5.24
C ASN A 16 -4.76 -3.91 4.20
N ALA A 17 -4.15 -2.95 3.50
CA ALA A 17 -3.18 -3.24 2.46
C ALA A 17 -1.99 -4.06 3.00
N TRP A 18 -1.48 -3.71 4.19
CA TRP A 18 -0.36 -4.43 4.80
C TRP A 18 -0.68 -5.89 5.17
N ILE A 19 -1.93 -6.22 5.49
CA ILE A 19 -2.36 -7.61 5.78
C ILE A 19 -2.69 -8.36 4.49
N SER A 20 -3.43 -7.71 3.60
CA SER A 20 -4.03 -8.34 2.42
C SER A 20 -3.05 -8.48 1.24
N THR A 21 -1.89 -7.82 1.32
CA THR A 21 -0.80 -7.97 0.35
C THR A 21 0.27 -8.87 0.94
N SER A 22 0.96 -9.63 0.08
CA SER A 22 2.08 -10.46 0.50
C SER A 22 3.37 -9.67 0.78
N VAL A 23 3.30 -8.34 0.92
CA VAL A 23 4.49 -7.47 1.07
C VAL A 23 5.29 -7.80 2.33
N PRO A 24 4.72 -7.86 3.55
CA PRO A 24 5.50 -8.19 4.74
C PRO A 24 6.17 -9.56 4.63
N ALA A 25 5.43 -10.57 4.15
CA ALA A 25 5.95 -11.91 3.93
C ALA A 25 7.10 -11.93 2.90
N PHE A 26 6.93 -11.21 1.78
CA PHE A 26 7.94 -11.10 0.74
C PHE A 26 9.21 -10.43 1.25
N LEU A 27 9.10 -9.34 2.03
CA LEU A 27 10.24 -8.65 2.62
C LEU A 27 10.95 -9.51 3.67
N ILE A 28 10.21 -10.29 4.48
CA ILE A 28 10.80 -11.28 5.40
C ILE A 28 11.59 -12.33 4.62
N HIS A 29 11.02 -12.88 3.54
CA HIS A 29 11.72 -13.86 2.70
C HIS A 29 12.98 -13.28 2.08
N LEU A 30 12.93 -12.06 1.54
CA LEU A 30 14.11 -11.37 1.01
C LEU A 30 15.16 -11.17 2.11
N TYR A 31 14.76 -10.70 3.29
CA TYR A 31 15.68 -10.49 4.41
C TYR A 31 16.40 -11.78 4.80
N CYS A 32 15.68 -12.90 4.92
CA CYS A 32 16.25 -14.21 5.23
C CYS A 32 17.21 -14.73 4.16
N VAL A 33 16.97 -14.41 2.88
CA VAL A 33 17.81 -14.88 1.76
C VAL A 33 19.07 -14.03 1.59
N PHE A 34 18.98 -12.72 1.82
CA PHE A 34 20.04 -11.77 1.48
C PHE A 34 20.86 -11.23 2.65
N SER A 35 20.47 -11.52 3.89
CA SER A 35 21.18 -11.01 5.07
C SER A 35 22.25 -11.97 5.57
N ASP A 36 23.45 -11.46 5.80
CA ASP A 36 24.57 -12.24 6.37
C ASP A 36 24.27 -12.75 7.79
N GLN A 37 23.44 -12.00 8.54
CA GLN A 37 23.00 -12.36 9.88
C GLN A 37 21.52 -12.04 10.05
N ILE A 38 20.77 -13.04 10.54
CA ILE A 38 19.35 -12.90 10.82
C ILE A 38 19.17 -12.33 12.23
N SER A 39 18.46 -11.20 12.33
CA SER A 39 18.03 -10.60 13.58
C SER A 39 16.53 -10.81 13.79
N ILE A 40 16.17 -11.38 14.94
CA ILE A 40 14.77 -11.54 15.36
C ILE A 40 14.07 -10.18 15.46
N GLN A 41 14.75 -9.16 15.95
CA GLN A 41 14.19 -7.80 16.07
C GLN A 41 13.82 -7.22 14.69
N ILE A 42 14.64 -7.50 13.66
CA ILE A 42 14.35 -7.06 12.30
C ILE A 42 13.16 -7.83 11.74
N LEU A 43 13.11 -9.16 11.93
CA LEU A 43 11.98 -10.00 11.53
C LEU A 43 10.67 -9.52 12.16
N GLU A 44 10.66 -9.26 13.46
CA GLU A 44 9.50 -8.72 14.18
C GLU A 44 9.08 -7.38 13.57
N SER A 45 10.03 -6.47 13.36
CA SER A 45 9.72 -5.14 12.79
C SER A 45 9.17 -5.19 11.36
N LEU A 46 9.56 -6.19 10.55
CA LEU A 46 9.01 -6.42 9.21
C LEU A 46 7.64 -7.08 9.23
N SER A 47 7.37 -7.91 10.24
CA SER A 47 6.10 -8.64 10.41
C SER A 47 4.98 -7.78 10.99
N GLU A 48 5.35 -6.71 11.70
CA GLU A 48 4.42 -5.78 12.31
C GLU A 48 4.15 -4.58 11.40
N ASP A 49 2.95 -4.02 11.53
CA ASP A 49 2.57 -2.76 10.89
C ASP A 49 3.25 -1.55 11.56
N ARG A 50 4.57 -1.58 11.75
CA ARG A 50 5.34 -0.52 12.43
C ARG A 50 6.30 0.18 11.50
N GLN A 51 6.81 -0.51 10.49
CA GLN A 51 7.73 0.09 9.53
C GLN A 51 6.98 0.84 8.44
N HIS A 52 7.25 2.14 8.34
CA HIS A 52 6.64 3.02 7.35
C HIS A 52 6.95 2.58 5.91
N VAL A 53 8.18 2.13 5.63
CA VAL A 53 8.55 1.57 4.32
C VAL A 53 7.69 0.36 3.93
N VAL A 54 7.38 -0.53 4.89
CA VAL A 54 6.51 -1.71 4.68
C VAL A 54 5.09 -1.26 4.38
N ARG A 55 4.56 -0.31 5.15
CA ARG A 55 3.23 0.29 4.93
C ARG A 55 3.10 0.92 3.55
N CYS A 56 4.04 1.79 3.18
CA CYS A 56 4.04 2.48 1.90
C CYS A 56 4.15 1.48 0.74
N SER A 57 5.04 0.50 0.85
CA SER A 57 5.19 -0.57 -0.14
C SER A 57 3.89 -1.37 -0.32
N ALA A 58 3.21 -1.70 0.78
CA ALA A 58 1.94 -2.43 0.74
C ALA A 58 0.82 -1.62 0.10
N ILE A 59 0.70 -0.32 0.41
CA ILE A 59 -0.29 0.57 -0.21
C ILE A 59 -0.02 0.72 -1.71
N VAL A 60 1.22 0.97 -2.11
CA VAL A 60 1.61 1.07 -3.53
C VAL A 60 1.28 -0.22 -4.27
N LEU A 61 1.68 -1.38 -3.73
CA LEU A 61 1.41 -2.66 -4.38
C LEU A 61 -0.09 -2.92 -4.50
N ARG A 62 -0.87 -2.65 -3.44
CA ARG A 62 -2.33 -2.81 -3.47
C ARG A 62 -2.95 -1.94 -4.57
N LEU A 63 -2.62 -0.66 -4.62
CA LEU A 63 -3.18 0.27 -5.59
C LEU A 63 -2.77 -0.07 -7.03
N ALA A 64 -1.50 -0.41 -7.25
CA ALA A 64 -1.00 -0.81 -8.56
C ALA A 64 -1.66 -2.11 -9.03
N ASN A 65 -1.80 -3.10 -8.14
CA ASN A 65 -2.51 -4.33 -8.43
C ASN A 65 -3.98 -4.06 -8.79
N ASP A 66 -4.70 -3.29 -7.97
CA ASP A 66 -6.10 -2.97 -8.22
C ASP A 66 -6.30 -2.21 -9.55
N LEU A 67 -5.37 -1.30 -9.92
CA LEU A 67 -5.40 -0.63 -11.22
C LEU A 67 -5.25 -1.61 -12.39
N ALA A 68 -4.33 -2.56 -12.26
CA ALA A 68 -4.02 -3.55 -13.28
C ALA A 68 -5.14 -4.61 -13.44
N THR A 69 -5.74 -5.07 -12.34
CA THR A 69 -6.71 -6.17 -12.36
C THR A 69 -8.16 -5.72 -12.49
N SER A 70 -8.44 -4.43 -12.22
CA SER A 70 -9.82 -3.90 -12.21
C SER A 70 -10.66 -4.17 -13.47
N PRO A 71 -10.15 -4.16 -14.72
CA PRO A 71 -10.99 -4.45 -15.88
C PRO A 71 -11.49 -5.90 -15.91
N ASP A 72 -10.58 -6.85 -15.71
CA ASP A 72 -10.89 -8.29 -15.78
C ASP A 72 -11.75 -8.74 -14.59
N GLU A 73 -11.49 -8.18 -13.41
CA GLU A 73 -12.26 -8.47 -12.20
C GLU A 73 -13.68 -7.91 -12.28
N LEU A 74 -13.86 -6.74 -12.90
CA LEU A 74 -15.19 -6.19 -13.16
C LEU A 74 -15.97 -7.06 -14.14
N ALA A 75 -15.32 -7.55 -15.20
CA ALA A 75 -15.94 -8.46 -16.16
C ALA A 75 -16.38 -9.79 -15.52
N ARG A 76 -15.67 -10.25 -14.48
CA ARG A 76 -16.00 -11.46 -13.72
C ARG A 76 -17.07 -11.25 -12.64
N GLY A 77 -17.43 -10.00 -12.33
CA GLY A 77 -18.38 -9.67 -11.25
C GLY A 77 -17.78 -9.82 -9.84
N ASP A 78 -16.46 -9.66 -9.71
CA ASP A 78 -15.75 -9.79 -8.43
C ASP A 78 -15.99 -8.58 -7.50
N VAL A 79 -15.48 -8.67 -6.26
CA VAL A 79 -15.59 -7.60 -5.26
C VAL A 79 -14.98 -6.29 -5.77
N LEU A 80 -15.69 -5.18 -5.57
CA LEU A 80 -15.24 -3.81 -5.92
C LEU A 80 -13.83 -3.52 -5.40
N LYS A 81 -12.95 -3.09 -6.32
CA LYS A 81 -11.56 -2.67 -6.05
C LYS A 81 -11.48 -1.19 -5.71
N SER A 82 -10.28 -0.69 -5.46
CA SER A 82 -10.02 0.70 -5.07
C SER A 82 -10.64 1.72 -6.06
N VAL A 83 -10.56 1.48 -7.37
CA VAL A 83 -11.16 2.34 -8.40
C VAL A 83 -12.69 2.40 -8.26
N GLN A 84 -13.36 1.25 -8.23
CA GLN A 84 -14.83 1.22 -8.13
C GLN A 84 -15.33 1.69 -6.76
N CYS A 85 -14.59 1.43 -5.67
CA CYS A 85 -14.93 1.98 -4.36
C CYS A 85 -14.91 3.51 -4.40
N TYR A 86 -13.88 4.11 -4.99
CA TYR A 86 -13.81 5.57 -5.13
C TYR A 86 -14.95 6.13 -5.98
N MET A 87 -15.22 5.53 -7.15
CA MET A 87 -16.33 5.95 -8.03
C MET A 87 -17.67 5.90 -7.28
N HIS A 88 -17.94 4.80 -6.58
CA HIS A 88 -19.19 4.61 -5.85
C HIS A 88 -19.34 5.60 -4.67
N GLU A 89 -18.25 5.90 -3.96
CA GLU A 89 -18.28 6.78 -2.80
C GLU A 89 -18.37 8.27 -3.15
N THR A 90 -17.87 8.66 -4.32
CA THR A 90 -17.71 10.07 -4.71
C THR A 90 -18.58 10.48 -5.90
N GLY A 91 -19.11 9.52 -6.66
CA GLY A 91 -19.77 9.77 -7.95
C GLY A 91 -18.80 10.11 -9.09
N ALA A 92 -17.48 10.02 -8.87
CA ALA A 92 -16.48 10.33 -9.88
C ALA A 92 -16.50 9.35 -11.06
N SER A 93 -16.07 9.83 -12.22
CA SER A 93 -15.85 8.99 -13.40
C SER A 93 -14.69 8.00 -13.18
N GLU A 94 -14.65 6.93 -13.97
CA GLU A 94 -13.54 5.96 -13.91
C GLU A 94 -12.18 6.64 -14.17
N LYS A 95 -12.14 7.60 -15.10
CA LYS A 95 -10.93 8.36 -15.41
C LYS A 95 -10.43 9.14 -14.20
N GLU A 96 -11.31 9.83 -13.49
CA GLU A 96 -10.98 10.58 -12.28
C GLU A 96 -10.54 9.64 -11.15
N ALA A 97 -11.24 8.51 -10.98
CA ALA A 97 -10.90 7.51 -9.98
C ALA A 97 -9.51 6.91 -10.24
N ARG A 98 -9.19 6.53 -11.48
CA ARG A 98 -7.87 6.01 -11.87
C ARG A 98 -6.77 7.06 -11.67
N ALA A 99 -7.02 8.31 -12.06
CA ALA A 99 -6.08 9.41 -11.84
C ALA A 99 -5.83 9.63 -10.33
N HIS A 100 -6.87 9.53 -9.49
CA HIS A 100 -6.73 9.61 -8.05
C HIS A 100 -5.86 8.47 -7.48
N MET A 101 -6.08 7.22 -7.93
CA MET A 101 -5.23 6.09 -7.51
C MET A 101 -3.76 6.30 -7.93
N GLN A 102 -3.51 6.77 -9.16
CA GLN A 102 -2.17 7.06 -9.65
C GLN A 102 -1.48 8.16 -8.83
N GLN A 103 -2.22 9.21 -8.49
CA GLN A 103 -1.69 10.27 -7.62
C GLN A 103 -1.33 9.72 -6.24
N MET A 104 -2.20 8.92 -5.62
CA MET A 104 -1.90 8.30 -4.33
C MET A 104 -0.66 7.40 -4.40
N ILE A 105 -0.50 6.59 -5.46
CA ILE A 105 0.72 5.81 -5.67
C ILE A 105 1.95 6.71 -5.70
N SER A 106 1.91 7.79 -6.47
CA SER A 106 3.01 8.75 -6.59
C SER A 106 3.34 9.39 -5.23
N ASP A 107 2.33 9.83 -4.49
CA ASP A 107 2.50 10.49 -3.19
C ASP A 107 3.10 9.53 -2.16
N THR A 108 2.56 8.31 -2.05
CA THR A 108 3.08 7.27 -1.14
C THR A 108 4.49 6.84 -1.52
N TRP A 109 4.80 6.75 -2.82
CA TRP A 109 6.15 6.45 -3.29
C TRP A 109 7.15 7.54 -2.91
N ASN A 110 6.75 8.81 -3.04
CA ASN A 110 7.58 9.95 -2.62
C ASN A 110 7.82 9.97 -1.12
N GLU A 111 6.81 9.64 -0.32
CA GLU A 111 6.91 9.52 1.14
C GLU A 111 7.95 8.47 1.54
N MET A 112 7.87 7.27 0.93
CA MET A 112 8.81 6.17 1.13
C MET A 112 10.26 6.55 0.77
N ASN A 113 10.44 7.25 -0.35
CA ASN A 113 11.77 7.71 -0.79
C ASN A 113 12.35 8.77 0.14
N TYR A 114 11.51 9.66 0.68
CA TYR A 114 11.96 10.71 1.59
C TYR A 114 12.52 10.11 2.88
N GLU A 115 11.84 9.11 3.46
CA GLU A 115 12.36 8.40 4.63
C GLU A 115 13.65 7.64 4.35
N THR A 116 13.75 7.02 3.17
CA THR A 116 14.97 6.32 2.75
C THR A 116 16.15 7.30 2.63
N LYS A 117 15.92 8.50 2.08
CA LYS A 117 16.96 9.55 2.01
C LYS A 117 17.38 10.00 3.41
N ILE A 118 16.46 10.14 4.36
CA ILE A 118 16.81 10.50 5.75
C ILE A 118 17.63 9.39 6.42
N ALA A 119 17.28 8.12 6.20
CA ALA A 119 18.02 6.99 6.78
C ALA A 119 19.45 6.86 6.24
N LEU A 120 19.71 7.36 5.02
CA LEU A 120 21.03 7.36 4.37
C LEU A 120 21.89 8.58 4.73
N VAL A 121 21.34 9.62 5.36
CA VAL A 121 22.12 10.76 5.86
C VAL A 121 22.70 10.38 7.23
N PRO A 122 24.04 10.37 7.41
CA PRO A 122 24.65 10.12 8.70
C PRO A 122 24.13 11.14 9.72
N ARG A 123 23.59 10.67 10.85
CA ARG A 123 23.35 11.55 11.99
C ARG A 123 24.72 11.86 12.58
N GLY A 124 25.17 13.11 12.38
CA GLY A 124 26.43 13.62 12.94
C GLY A 124 26.44 13.60 14.46
#